data_AF-A0A7S2Y6F8-F1
#
_entry.id   AF-A0A7S2Y6F8-F1
#
_cell.length_a   1.000
_cell.length_b   1.000
_cell.length_c   1.000
_cell.angle_alpha   90.00
_cell.angle_beta   90.00
_cell.angle_gamma   90.00
#
_symmetry.space_group_name_H-M   'P 1'
#
loop_
_entity.id
_entity.type
_entity.pdbx_description
1 polymer ?
#
loop_
_entity_poly.entity_id
_entity_poly.type
_entity_poly.pdbx_seq_one_letter_code
_entity_poly.pdbx_strand_id
1 'polypeptide(L)'
;SIETSRSQKAANDIAQELDQVKDFAFETLGKEFNLGCVYVRVFNAKGKDALPKIQDVPLFAESVLKFIALSLNRSGILTSSGQIPIDEEFEETFGNTTHDGDVDILGPEFTMAVDAIRLLVKIQASDDLFESDLFVSTLFSLLEVPPESETFDAGCDTLLILGQQMSFATTVAKTGVLWRVLSVLERPESAEEQSPKQDDNEMENSKRKSRAWYILEALSSSPSIAKQLMASSAWLELLGVLVGYRSFTKAWTARLGAAKTLSRMLWDTATGTMAEPSLQRFLPVALTRLLKEQPEAMLRSFDDEVESPELIWNASMRAELRSVIAVELDKCLLNRTDRNADYLEELYLPPEIRVKYSNLKGELYIGGVYVSRYLKDPTYNLRDPTKFVESLLQTWVKEIHNYTDHETVDDTSESSTLALAGQD
;
A
#
# COMPACT_ATOMS: atom_id res chain seq x y z
N SER A 1 -16.73 52.18 -14.58
CA SER A 1 -17.63 53.36 -14.68
C SER A 1 -18.30 53.64 -13.34
N ILE A 2 -17.51 53.84 -12.27
CA ILE A 2 -18.02 53.97 -10.89
C ILE A 2 -18.35 55.43 -10.55
N GLU A 3 -17.67 56.39 -11.19
CA GLU A 3 -17.85 57.82 -10.89
C GLU A 3 -19.12 58.45 -11.51
N THR A 4 -19.72 57.82 -12.51
CA THR A 4 -20.88 58.38 -13.25
C THR A 4 -22.20 58.35 -12.47
N SER A 5 -22.29 57.56 -11.39
CA SER A 5 -23.49 57.36 -10.57
C SER A 5 -23.43 58.03 -9.19
N ARG A 6 -22.43 58.89 -8.95
CA ARG A 6 -22.16 59.48 -7.63
C ARG A 6 -23.08 60.67 -7.34
N SER A 7 -23.92 60.58 -6.31
CA SER A 7 -24.66 61.75 -5.78
C SER A 7 -23.74 62.64 -4.95
N GLN A 8 -23.58 63.91 -5.34
CA GLN A 8 -22.63 64.88 -4.73
C GLN A 8 -22.91 65.22 -3.25
N LYS A 9 -23.94 64.64 -2.60
CA LYS A 9 -24.37 64.99 -1.24
C LYS A 9 -24.32 63.85 -0.22
N ALA A 10 -23.91 62.65 -0.59
CA ALA A 10 -23.77 61.52 0.34
C ALA A 10 -22.30 61.11 0.45
N ALA A 11 -21.75 61.19 1.66
CA ALA A 11 -20.50 60.51 1.98
C ALA A 11 -20.84 59.05 2.23
N ASN A 12 -20.53 58.18 1.27
CA ASN A 12 -20.59 56.74 1.48
C ASN A 12 -19.54 56.34 2.53
N ASP A 13 -19.89 55.38 3.39
CA ASP A 13 -18.93 54.77 4.30
C ASP A 13 -17.88 53.98 3.49
N ILE A 14 -16.64 53.86 4.00
CA ILE A 14 -15.54 53.15 3.32
C ILE A 14 -15.97 51.73 2.96
N ALA A 15 -16.76 51.08 3.82
CA ALA A 15 -17.32 49.76 3.58
C ALA A 15 -18.22 49.69 2.33
N GLN A 16 -19.01 50.74 2.06
CA GLN A 16 -19.93 50.81 0.91
C GLN A 16 -19.22 51.13 -0.40
N GLU A 17 -18.09 51.85 -0.35
CA GLU A 17 -17.23 52.09 -1.51
C GLU A 17 -16.41 50.84 -1.86
N LEU A 18 -15.93 50.09 -0.86
CA LEU A 18 -15.26 48.79 -1.10
C LEU A 18 -16.23 47.75 -1.66
N ASP A 19 -17.50 47.73 -1.22
CA ASP A 19 -18.52 46.80 -1.71
C ASP A 19 -18.73 46.92 -3.23
N GLN A 20 -18.66 48.14 -3.77
CA GLN A 20 -18.80 48.42 -5.20
C GLN A 20 -17.60 47.97 -6.05
N VAL A 21 -16.48 47.63 -5.41
CA VAL A 21 -15.22 47.21 -6.05
C VAL A 21 -14.91 45.75 -5.73
N LYS A 22 -15.76 45.04 -4.96
CA LYS A 22 -15.55 43.63 -4.62
C LYS A 22 -15.41 42.72 -5.83
N ASP A 23 -16.12 43.03 -6.91
CA ASP A 23 -16.10 42.27 -8.17
C ASP A 23 -15.13 42.87 -9.21
N PHE A 24 -14.29 43.84 -8.83
CA PHE A 24 -13.33 44.45 -9.74
C PHE A 24 -12.17 43.48 -10.02
N ALA A 25 -12.15 42.93 -11.23
CA ALA A 25 -11.03 42.17 -11.77
C ALA A 25 -10.44 42.89 -12.99
N PHE A 26 -9.11 42.91 -13.11
CA PHE A 26 -8.48 43.34 -14.35
C PHE A 26 -8.80 42.30 -15.43
N GLU A 27 -9.38 42.72 -16.56
CA GLU A 27 -9.79 41.84 -17.67
C GLU A 27 -8.63 40.95 -18.19
N THR A 28 -7.40 41.46 -18.13
CA THR A 28 -6.17 40.72 -18.49
C THR A 28 -5.79 39.64 -17.47
N LEU A 29 -6.12 39.85 -16.19
CA LEU A 29 -5.80 38.94 -15.08
C LEU A 29 -6.97 38.01 -14.72
N GLY A 30 -8.19 38.31 -15.18
CA GLY A 30 -9.38 37.47 -14.95
C GLY A 30 -9.32 36.08 -15.61
N LYS A 31 -8.38 35.87 -16.54
CA LYS A 31 -8.07 34.56 -17.14
C LYS A 31 -6.89 33.85 -16.48
N GLU A 32 -6.22 34.49 -15.52
CA GLU A 32 -5.06 33.89 -14.87
C GLU A 32 -5.49 33.04 -13.67
N PHE A 33 -4.95 31.83 -13.60
CA PHE A 33 -5.21 30.89 -12.52
C PHE A 33 -4.54 31.37 -11.22
N ASN A 34 -5.38 31.82 -10.28
CA ASN A 34 -4.98 32.42 -9.01
C ASN A 34 -5.52 31.57 -7.85
N LEU A 35 -4.64 31.18 -6.94
CA LEU A 35 -4.96 30.44 -5.73
C LEU A 35 -4.26 31.11 -4.55
N GLY A 36 -4.97 31.32 -3.44
CA GLY A 36 -4.39 31.93 -2.23
C GLY A 36 -3.71 33.29 -2.48
N CYS A 37 -4.27 34.11 -3.38
CA CYS A 37 -3.72 35.40 -3.84
C CYS A 37 -2.38 35.30 -4.60
N VAL A 38 -2.04 34.13 -5.13
CA VAL A 38 -0.82 33.88 -5.92
C VAL A 38 -1.20 33.37 -7.31
N TYR A 39 -0.63 34.00 -8.34
CA TYR A 39 -0.70 33.51 -9.72
C TYR A 39 0.17 32.26 -9.87
N VAL A 40 -0.45 31.09 -9.94
CA VAL A 40 0.22 29.78 -9.89
C VAL A 40 1.25 29.63 -11.01
N ARG A 41 0.93 30.11 -12.22
CA ARG A 41 1.85 30.14 -13.36
C ARG A 41 3.13 30.92 -13.07
N VAL A 42 3.02 32.07 -12.41
CA VAL A 42 4.18 32.92 -12.07
C VAL A 42 5.02 32.27 -10.98
N PHE A 43 4.37 31.61 -10.01
CA PHE A 43 5.05 30.81 -9.00
C PHE A 43 5.83 29.66 -9.66
N ASN A 44 5.19 28.84 -10.50
CA ASN A 44 5.84 27.71 -11.17
C ASN A 44 7.04 28.14 -12.03
N ALA A 45 6.98 29.32 -12.66
CA ALA A 45 8.10 29.86 -13.45
C ALA A 45 9.28 30.36 -12.61
N LYS A 46 9.05 30.86 -11.39
CA LYS A 46 10.08 31.47 -10.53
C LYS A 46 10.53 30.56 -9.38
N GLY A 47 9.76 29.53 -9.06
CA GLY A 47 10.02 28.58 -7.98
C GLY A 47 10.43 29.26 -6.67
N LYS A 48 11.62 28.92 -6.19
CA LYS A 48 12.17 29.43 -4.91
C LYS A 48 12.28 30.97 -4.88
N ASP A 49 12.53 31.62 -6.01
CA ASP A 49 12.69 33.08 -6.08
C ASP A 49 11.36 33.84 -5.91
N ALA A 50 10.23 33.14 -5.99
CA ALA A 50 8.92 33.72 -5.71
C ALA A 50 8.61 33.78 -4.20
N LEU A 51 9.18 32.88 -3.38
CA LEU A 51 8.83 32.75 -1.96
C LEU A 51 8.90 34.06 -1.17
N PRO A 52 9.94 34.92 -1.31
CA PRO A 52 10.02 36.16 -0.54
C PRO A 52 8.93 37.19 -0.90
N LYS A 53 8.22 36.98 -2.01
CA LYS A 53 7.17 37.87 -2.52
C LYS A 53 5.76 37.36 -2.20
N ILE A 54 5.65 36.14 -1.69
CA ILE A 54 4.39 35.55 -1.26
C ILE A 54 4.15 36.00 0.18
N GLN A 55 3.00 36.63 0.42
CA GLN A 55 2.65 37.16 1.74
C GLN A 55 2.41 36.04 2.74
N ASP A 56 1.75 34.96 2.33
CA ASP A 56 1.41 33.82 3.15
C ASP A 56 1.56 32.51 2.35
N VAL A 57 2.69 31.83 2.55
CA VAL A 57 3.03 30.59 1.85
C VAL A 57 2.17 29.40 2.32
N PRO A 58 1.92 29.20 3.62
CA PRO A 58 0.97 28.19 4.09
C PRO A 58 -0.43 28.34 3.49
N LEU A 59 -1.00 29.55 3.49
CA LEU A 59 -2.32 29.81 2.92
C LEU A 59 -2.37 29.49 1.41
N PHE A 60 -1.31 29.86 0.69
CA PHE A 60 -1.17 29.52 -0.73
C PHE A 60 -1.14 28.01 -0.92
N ALA A 61 -0.28 27.30 -0.20
CA ALA A 61 -0.10 25.86 -0.32
C ALA A 61 -1.39 25.10 0.04
N GLU A 62 -2.10 25.53 1.09
CA GLU A 62 -3.40 24.99 1.48
C GLU A 62 -4.47 25.23 0.41
N SER A 63 -4.51 26.42 -0.19
CA SER A 63 -5.44 26.75 -1.28
C SER A 63 -5.21 25.88 -2.52
N VAL A 64 -3.94 25.64 -2.87
CA VAL A 64 -3.55 24.73 -3.96
C VAL A 64 -3.96 23.30 -3.65
N LEU A 65 -3.69 22.84 -2.44
CA LEU A 65 -4.03 21.49 -2.01
C LEU A 65 -5.54 21.24 -2.06
N LYS A 66 -6.33 22.16 -1.51
CA LYS A 66 -7.79 22.04 -1.48
C LYS A 66 -8.38 22.12 -2.89
N PHE A 67 -7.84 22.95 -3.79
CA PHE A 67 -8.23 22.97 -5.19
C PHE A 67 -8.04 21.59 -5.84
N ILE A 68 -6.89 20.94 -5.67
CA ILE A 68 -6.62 19.60 -6.21
C ILE A 68 -7.61 18.59 -5.63
N ALA A 69 -7.83 18.62 -4.31
CA ALA A 69 -8.74 17.70 -3.64
C ALA A 69 -10.18 17.83 -4.15
N LEU A 70 -10.70 19.06 -4.29
CA LEU A 70 -12.03 19.34 -4.84
C LEU A 70 -12.15 18.88 -6.28
N SER A 71 -11.13 19.14 -7.10
CA SER A 71 -11.10 18.73 -8.50
C SER A 71 -11.21 17.21 -8.63
N LEU A 72 -10.47 16.47 -7.80
CA LEU A 72 -10.52 15.02 -7.78
C LEU A 72 -11.88 14.49 -7.32
N ASN A 73 -12.46 15.06 -6.26
CA ASN A 73 -13.79 14.68 -5.77
C ASN A 73 -14.89 14.93 -6.82
N ARG A 74 -14.84 16.06 -7.54
CA ARG A 74 -15.84 16.44 -8.56
C ARG A 74 -15.69 15.67 -9.87
N SER A 75 -14.48 15.21 -10.20
CA SER A 75 -14.21 14.49 -11.44
C SER A 75 -14.93 13.13 -11.58
N GLY A 76 -15.41 12.57 -10.46
CA GLY A 76 -16.01 11.23 -10.43
C GLY A 76 -14.99 10.09 -10.57
N ILE A 77 -13.68 10.38 -10.59
CA ILE A 77 -12.63 9.35 -10.66
C ILE A 77 -12.47 8.57 -9.34
N LEU A 78 -12.85 9.20 -8.23
CA LEU A 78 -12.82 8.59 -6.90
C LEU A 78 -14.15 7.91 -6.59
N THR A 79 -14.08 6.76 -5.92
CA THR A 79 -15.23 6.08 -5.33
C THR A 79 -15.88 6.97 -4.26
N SER A 80 -17.18 6.78 -4.00
CA SER A 80 -17.92 7.61 -3.02
C SER A 80 -17.34 7.55 -1.61
N SER A 81 -16.77 6.40 -1.23
CA SER A 81 -16.08 6.16 0.05
C SER A 81 -14.62 6.60 0.05
N GLY A 82 -14.05 6.82 -1.13
CA GLY A 82 -12.66 7.21 -1.35
C GLY A 82 -12.53 8.70 -1.63
N GLN A 83 -13.59 9.47 -1.43
CA GLN A 83 -13.55 10.93 -1.51
C GLN A 83 -12.59 11.49 -0.45
N ILE A 84 -11.90 12.56 -0.82
CA ILE A 84 -10.98 13.25 0.08
C ILE A 84 -11.85 14.08 1.04
N PRO A 85 -11.66 13.96 2.37
CA PRO A 85 -12.43 14.75 3.33
C PRO A 85 -12.01 16.22 3.24
N ILE A 86 -12.96 17.10 2.88
CA ILE A 86 -12.77 18.54 2.76
C ILE A 86 -13.85 19.23 3.60
N ASP A 87 -13.49 20.31 4.29
CA ASP A 87 -14.44 21.07 5.11
C ASP A 87 -15.57 21.67 4.25
N GLU A 88 -16.83 21.49 4.66
CA GLU A 88 -18.02 21.97 3.94
C GLU A 88 -17.98 23.49 3.68
N GLU A 89 -17.47 24.28 4.65
CA GLU A 89 -17.30 25.74 4.51
C GLU A 89 -16.39 26.12 3.33
N PHE A 90 -15.41 25.26 3.01
CA PHE A 90 -14.49 25.49 1.91
C PHE A 90 -15.12 25.12 0.56
N GLU A 91 -15.91 24.05 0.50
CA GLU A 91 -16.66 23.65 -0.70
C GLU A 91 -17.58 24.79 -1.19
N GLU A 92 -18.28 25.46 -0.26
CA GLU A 92 -19.15 26.60 -0.56
C GLU A 92 -18.38 27.83 -1.05
N THR A 93 -17.24 28.13 -0.42
CA THR A 93 -16.39 29.29 -0.77
C THR A 93 -15.76 29.12 -2.16
N PHE A 94 -15.32 27.90 -2.49
CA PHE A 94 -14.71 27.59 -3.79
C PHE A 94 -15.74 27.41 -4.91
N GLY A 95 -16.93 26.89 -4.58
CA GLY A 95 -18.06 26.78 -5.53
C GLY A 95 -18.56 28.13 -6.04
N ASN A 96 -18.37 29.20 -5.28
CA ASN A 96 -18.77 30.56 -5.69
C ASN A 96 -17.70 31.32 -6.50
N THR A 97 -16.44 30.87 -6.48
CA THR A 97 -15.30 31.57 -7.11
C THR A 97 -14.86 30.97 -8.45
N THR A 98 -15.20 29.70 -8.69
CA THR A 98 -15.00 29.05 -9.98
C THR A 98 -16.29 29.14 -10.77
N HIS A 99 -16.23 29.75 -11.97
CA HIS A 99 -17.34 29.63 -12.92
C HIS A 99 -17.70 28.15 -13.06
N ASP A 100 -19.00 27.86 -13.03
CA ASP A 100 -19.77 26.60 -13.12
C ASP A 100 -19.39 25.62 -14.26
N GLY A 101 -18.12 25.58 -14.67
CA GLY A 101 -17.56 24.67 -15.65
C GLY A 101 -16.90 23.49 -14.94
N ASP A 102 -17.19 22.28 -15.41
CA ASP A 102 -16.52 21.04 -15.04
C ASP A 102 -15.02 21.28 -14.86
N VAL A 103 -14.50 21.03 -13.65
CA VAL A 103 -13.06 21.10 -13.42
C VAL A 103 -12.44 19.90 -14.11
N ASP A 104 -11.80 20.15 -15.25
CA ASP A 104 -11.11 19.13 -16.02
C ASP A 104 -9.80 18.75 -15.32
N ILE A 105 -9.73 17.52 -14.80
CA ILE A 105 -8.52 16.94 -14.20
C ILE A 105 -7.38 16.74 -15.22
N LEU A 106 -7.67 16.83 -16.51
CA LEU A 106 -6.66 16.87 -17.59
C LEU A 106 -6.39 18.30 -18.07
N GLY A 107 -7.03 19.29 -17.46
CA GLY A 107 -6.88 20.70 -17.77
C GLY A 107 -5.52 21.28 -17.34
N PRO A 108 -5.10 22.40 -17.97
CA PRO A 108 -3.85 23.06 -17.63
C PRO A 108 -3.86 23.64 -16.20
N GLU A 109 -5.01 24.05 -15.67
CA GLU A 109 -5.15 24.57 -14.31
C GLU A 109 -4.83 23.51 -13.26
N PHE A 110 -5.35 22.28 -13.43
CA PHE A 110 -5.07 21.16 -12.55
C PHE A 110 -3.59 20.76 -12.60
N THR A 111 -3.01 20.69 -13.80
CA THR A 111 -1.58 20.42 -13.99
C THR A 111 -0.70 21.46 -13.29
N MET A 112 -1.02 22.76 -13.47
CA MET A 112 -0.31 23.85 -12.79
C MET A 112 -0.39 23.74 -11.26
N ALA A 113 -1.55 23.34 -10.71
CA ALA A 113 -1.71 23.16 -9.27
C ALA A 113 -0.86 22.01 -8.72
N VAL A 114 -0.86 20.85 -9.38
CA VAL A 114 -0.05 19.69 -8.97
C VAL A 114 1.45 20.01 -9.05
N ASP A 115 1.90 20.71 -10.09
CA ASP A 115 3.28 21.16 -10.21
C ASP A 115 3.67 22.17 -9.12
N ALA A 116 2.76 23.04 -8.72
CA ALA A 116 2.99 23.97 -7.61
C ALA A 116 3.22 23.22 -6.29
N ILE A 117 2.41 22.18 -5.99
CA ILE A 117 2.63 21.31 -4.82
C ILE A 117 3.99 20.61 -4.91
N ARG A 118 4.32 20.03 -6.07
CA ARG A 118 5.62 19.37 -6.28
C ARG A 118 6.79 20.32 -6.04
N LEU A 119 6.69 21.57 -6.48
CA LEU A 119 7.70 22.61 -6.24
C LEU A 119 7.78 23.00 -4.77
N LEU A 120 6.64 23.19 -4.09
CA LEU A 120 6.56 23.50 -2.66
C LEU A 120 7.23 22.40 -1.82
N VAL A 121 7.00 21.13 -2.15
CA VAL A 121 7.66 19.98 -1.52
C VAL A 121 9.16 20.00 -1.77
N LYS A 122 9.60 20.20 -3.03
CA LYS A 122 11.03 20.24 -3.38
C LYS A 122 11.80 21.36 -2.67
N ILE A 123 11.16 22.50 -2.42
CA ILE A 123 11.77 23.63 -1.72
C ILE A 123 11.55 23.61 -0.20
N GLN A 124 10.87 22.58 0.33
CA GLN A 124 10.52 22.42 1.75
C GLN A 124 9.79 23.65 2.31
N ALA A 125 8.85 24.18 1.53
CA ALA A 125 8.03 25.31 1.93
C ALA A 125 6.72 24.78 2.53
N SER A 126 6.61 24.87 3.87
CA SER A 126 5.45 24.45 4.68
C SER A 126 5.42 22.97 5.09
N ASP A 127 6.44 22.53 5.86
CA ASP A 127 6.55 21.16 6.37
C ASP A 127 5.29 20.69 7.13
N ASP A 128 4.68 21.56 7.96
CA ASP A 128 3.46 21.25 8.71
C ASP A 128 2.28 20.83 7.81
N LEU A 129 2.18 21.42 6.61
CA LEU A 129 1.13 21.08 5.64
C LEU A 129 1.36 19.70 5.04
N PHE A 130 2.62 19.32 4.78
CA PHE A 130 2.98 18.05 4.17
C PHE A 130 2.72 16.85 5.09
N GLU A 131 2.54 17.10 6.37
CA GLU A 131 2.17 16.10 7.38
C GLU A 131 0.69 16.12 7.74
N SER A 132 -0.15 16.82 6.96
CA SER A 132 -1.61 16.84 7.15
C SER A 132 -2.32 15.66 6.49
N ASP A 133 -3.43 15.21 7.09
CA ASP A 133 -4.26 14.12 6.57
C ASP A 133 -4.86 14.45 5.19
N LEU A 134 -5.21 15.72 4.96
CA LEU A 134 -5.69 16.22 3.67
C LEU A 134 -4.60 16.10 2.59
N PHE A 135 -3.36 16.48 2.92
CA PHE A 135 -2.24 16.43 1.97
C PHE A 135 -1.93 15.00 1.54
N VAL A 136 -1.82 14.11 2.53
CA VAL A 136 -1.58 12.68 2.30
C VAL A 136 -2.71 12.07 1.46
N SER A 137 -3.97 12.31 1.81
CA SER A 137 -5.12 11.79 1.07
C SER A 137 -5.17 12.29 -0.37
N THR A 138 -4.87 13.57 -0.59
CA THR A 138 -4.87 14.18 -1.92
C THR A 138 -3.76 13.63 -2.79
N LEU A 139 -2.52 13.53 -2.28
CA LEU A 139 -1.41 13.00 -3.05
C LEU A 139 -1.61 11.53 -3.45
N PHE A 140 -2.10 10.69 -2.54
CA PHE A 140 -2.38 9.29 -2.87
C PHE A 140 -3.57 9.14 -3.83
N SER A 141 -4.50 10.11 -3.84
CA SER A 141 -5.59 10.15 -4.83
C SER A 141 -5.10 10.42 -6.26
N LEU A 142 -3.93 11.06 -6.43
CA LEU A 142 -3.32 11.26 -7.75
C LEU A 142 -2.91 9.94 -8.43
N LEU A 143 -2.83 8.83 -7.69
CA LEU A 143 -2.62 7.50 -8.27
C LEU A 143 -3.80 7.03 -9.13
N GLU A 144 -4.99 7.63 -8.97
CA GLU A 144 -6.15 7.32 -9.79
C GLU A 144 -6.18 8.08 -11.11
N VAL A 145 -5.48 9.21 -11.22
CA VAL A 145 -5.39 10.05 -12.43
C VAL A 145 -4.76 9.27 -13.60
N PRO A 146 -5.17 9.51 -14.86
CA PRO A 146 -4.63 8.79 -16.03
C PRO A 146 -3.09 8.79 -16.06
N PRO A 147 -2.45 7.62 -16.26
CA PRO A 147 -1.00 7.48 -16.10
C PRO A 147 -0.19 8.13 -17.23
N GLU A 148 -0.82 8.51 -18.34
CA GLU A 148 -0.20 9.31 -19.41
C GLU A 148 -0.01 10.78 -19.02
N SER A 149 -0.78 11.27 -18.05
CA SER A 149 -0.77 12.68 -17.66
C SER A 149 0.54 13.07 -16.96
N GLU A 150 1.00 14.29 -17.21
CA GLU A 150 2.13 14.88 -16.47
C GLU A 150 1.81 14.99 -14.96
N THR A 151 0.53 15.16 -14.61
CA THR A 151 0.03 15.18 -13.23
C THR A 151 0.27 13.87 -12.50
N PHE A 152 0.12 12.73 -13.17
CA PHE A 152 0.38 11.42 -12.57
C PHE A 152 1.86 11.26 -12.24
N ASP A 153 2.75 11.61 -13.17
CA ASP A 153 4.20 11.55 -12.95
C ASP A 153 4.64 12.54 -11.87
N ALA A 154 4.10 13.77 -11.88
CA ALA A 154 4.38 14.78 -10.86
C ALA A 154 3.94 14.33 -9.45
N GLY A 155 2.75 13.73 -9.33
CA GLY A 155 2.24 13.17 -8.07
C GLY A 155 3.11 12.02 -7.56
N CYS A 156 3.43 11.06 -8.43
CA CYS A 156 4.29 9.93 -8.08
C CYS A 156 5.69 10.36 -7.65
N ASP A 157 6.32 11.29 -8.38
CA ASP A 157 7.63 11.82 -8.03
C ASP A 157 7.60 12.53 -6.67
N THR A 158 6.53 13.28 -6.39
CA THR A 158 6.33 13.95 -5.08
C THR A 158 6.21 12.92 -3.96
N LEU A 159 5.40 11.86 -4.15
CA LEU A 159 5.28 10.76 -3.21
C LEU A 159 6.60 10.02 -2.98
N LEU A 160 7.43 9.84 -4.01
CA LEU A 160 8.74 9.19 -3.88
C LEU A 160 9.75 10.05 -3.12
N ILE A 161 9.73 11.38 -3.31
CA ILE A 161 10.55 12.32 -2.53
C ILE A 161 10.16 12.26 -1.04
N LEU A 162 8.87 12.33 -0.76
CA LEU A 162 8.34 12.33 0.61
C LEU A 162 8.41 10.96 1.29
N GLY A 163 8.28 9.87 0.53
CA GLY A 163 8.29 8.50 1.05
C GLY A 163 9.61 8.12 1.75
N GLN A 164 10.70 8.87 1.51
CA GLN A 164 11.97 8.70 2.20
C GLN A 164 11.99 9.37 3.59
N GLN A 165 11.01 10.22 3.90
CA GLN A 165 10.90 10.93 5.17
C GLN A 165 10.11 10.11 6.19
N MET A 166 10.68 9.93 7.39
CA MET A 166 10.04 9.13 8.45
C MET A 166 8.75 9.77 8.99
N SER A 167 8.67 11.10 9.04
CA SER A 167 7.48 11.80 9.54
C SER A 167 6.32 11.63 8.57
N PHE A 168 6.54 11.84 7.27
CA PHE A 168 5.56 11.56 6.22
C PHE A 168 5.05 10.11 6.26
N ALA A 169 5.95 9.13 6.36
CA ALA A 169 5.56 7.72 6.47
C ALA A 169 4.72 7.43 7.73
N THR A 170 4.96 8.17 8.83
CA THR A 170 4.16 8.05 10.06
C THR A 170 2.78 8.67 9.88
N THR A 171 2.66 9.81 9.20
CA THR A 171 1.37 10.41 8.84
C THR A 171 0.59 9.48 7.90
N VAL A 172 1.21 8.95 6.85
CA VAL A 172 0.59 7.96 5.94
C VAL A 172 0.04 6.77 6.73
N ALA A 173 0.80 6.28 7.72
CA ALA A 173 0.36 5.18 8.57
C ALA A 173 -0.86 5.55 9.44
N LYS A 174 -0.92 6.78 9.92
CA LYS A 174 -2.02 7.30 10.73
C LYS A 174 -3.28 7.57 9.89
N THR A 175 -3.14 8.17 8.71
CA THR A 175 -4.26 8.55 7.85
C THR A 175 -4.96 7.33 7.22
N GLY A 176 -4.30 6.17 7.15
CA GLY A 176 -4.94 4.95 6.67
C GLY A 176 -4.94 4.76 5.15
N VAL A 177 -4.27 5.62 4.38
CA VAL A 177 -4.42 5.69 2.90
C VAL A 177 -3.69 4.59 2.10
N LEU A 178 -2.97 3.69 2.77
CA LEU A 178 -2.20 2.63 2.09
C LEU A 178 -3.07 1.69 1.24
N TRP A 179 -4.36 1.57 1.55
CA TRP A 179 -5.32 0.82 0.73
C TRP A 179 -5.34 1.32 -0.72
N ARG A 180 -5.11 2.62 -0.99
CA ARG A 180 -5.08 3.16 -2.36
C ARG A 180 -3.95 2.53 -3.17
N VAL A 181 -2.76 2.45 -2.56
CA VAL A 181 -1.60 1.81 -3.20
C VAL A 181 -1.88 0.32 -3.41
N LEU A 182 -2.36 -0.37 -2.39
CA LEU A 182 -2.64 -1.81 -2.50
C LEU A 182 -3.73 -2.11 -3.54
N SER A 183 -4.79 -1.30 -3.60
CA SER A 183 -5.86 -1.43 -4.59
C SER A 183 -5.35 -1.32 -6.02
N VAL A 184 -4.34 -0.46 -6.28
CA VAL A 184 -3.67 -0.33 -7.57
C VAL A 184 -2.81 -1.56 -7.88
N LEU A 185 -2.10 -2.08 -6.87
CA LEU A 185 -1.21 -3.24 -7.00
C LEU A 185 -1.98 -4.56 -7.20
N GLU A 186 -3.18 -4.65 -6.64
CA GLU A 186 -4.03 -5.84 -6.71
C GLU A 186 -4.77 -5.99 -8.04
N ARG A 187 -4.95 -4.91 -8.82
CA ARG A 187 -5.75 -4.95 -10.05
C ARG A 187 -5.28 -6.08 -10.98
N PRO A 188 -6.17 -6.97 -11.44
CA PRO A 188 -5.80 -8.00 -12.40
C PRO A 188 -5.32 -7.37 -13.72
N GLU A 189 -4.55 -8.14 -14.48
CA GLU A 189 -4.30 -7.81 -15.89
C GLU A 189 -5.55 -8.20 -16.69
N SER A 190 -6.03 -7.32 -17.56
CA SER A 190 -7.21 -7.57 -18.39
C SER A 190 -7.00 -8.83 -19.22
N ALA A 191 -7.79 -9.88 -18.97
CA ALA A 191 -7.59 -11.22 -19.53
C ALA A 191 -8.27 -11.46 -20.90
N GLU A 192 -8.55 -10.42 -21.70
CA GLU A 192 -9.24 -10.59 -22.98
C GLU A 192 -8.39 -10.08 -24.14
N GLU A 193 -7.68 -10.96 -24.83
CA GLU A 193 -7.00 -10.64 -26.07
C GLU A 193 -8.00 -10.09 -27.11
N GLN A 194 -7.56 -9.05 -27.86
CA GLN A 194 -8.10 -8.53 -29.14
C GLN A 194 -8.89 -7.21 -29.09
N SER A 195 -8.22 -6.10 -28.72
CA SER A 195 -8.54 -4.78 -29.33
C SER A 195 -7.34 -3.83 -29.32
N PRO A 196 -7.17 -2.95 -30.33
CA PRO A 196 -6.04 -2.01 -30.41
C PRO A 196 -6.06 -0.89 -29.37
N LYS A 197 -7.15 -0.71 -28.61
CA LYS A 197 -7.21 0.20 -27.44
C LYS A 197 -6.69 -0.45 -26.15
N GLN A 198 -6.34 -1.73 -26.20
CA GLN A 198 -5.95 -2.51 -25.04
C GLN A 198 -4.45 -2.48 -24.79
N ASP A 199 -3.65 -2.40 -25.85
CA ASP A 199 -2.19 -2.27 -25.74
C ASP A 199 -1.80 -0.99 -24.97
N ASP A 200 -2.51 0.11 -25.22
CA ASP A 200 -2.34 1.38 -24.50
C ASP A 200 -2.76 1.23 -23.02
N ASN A 201 -3.95 0.67 -22.75
CA ASN A 201 -4.45 0.43 -21.38
C ASN A 201 -3.55 -0.53 -20.56
N GLU A 202 -2.95 -1.52 -21.20
CA GLU A 202 -2.05 -2.47 -20.56
C GLU A 202 -0.70 -1.82 -20.20
N MET A 203 -0.15 -1.02 -21.12
CA MET A 203 1.04 -0.20 -20.87
C MET A 203 0.81 0.81 -19.74
N GLU A 204 -0.35 1.47 -19.76
CA GLU A 204 -0.80 2.41 -18.74
C GLU A 204 -0.90 1.76 -17.35
N ASN A 205 -1.57 0.60 -17.26
CA ASN A 205 -1.72 -0.15 -16.01
C ASN A 205 -0.36 -0.64 -15.50
N SER A 206 0.54 -1.05 -16.39
CA SER A 206 1.91 -1.44 -16.06
C SER A 206 2.72 -0.28 -15.47
N LYS A 207 2.66 0.92 -16.08
CA LYS A 207 3.29 2.14 -15.56
C LYS A 207 2.75 2.47 -14.16
N ARG A 208 1.43 2.45 -13.99
CA ARG A 208 0.77 2.76 -12.72
C ARG A 208 1.22 1.80 -11.60
N LYS A 209 1.16 0.49 -11.86
CA LYS A 209 1.62 -0.55 -10.93
C LYS A 209 3.09 -0.40 -10.59
N SER A 210 3.95 -0.12 -11.58
CA SER A 210 5.38 0.07 -11.35
C SER A 210 5.65 1.24 -10.41
N ARG A 211 4.99 2.39 -10.61
CA ARG A 211 5.14 3.55 -9.71
C ARG A 211 4.61 3.26 -8.30
N ALA A 212 3.44 2.62 -8.20
CA ALA A 212 2.85 2.22 -6.93
C ALA A 212 3.79 1.28 -6.12
N TRP A 213 4.49 0.35 -6.78
CA TRP A 213 5.49 -0.50 -6.12
C TRP A 213 6.67 0.29 -5.57
N TYR A 214 7.21 1.24 -6.34
CA TYR A 214 8.31 2.09 -5.86
C TYR A 214 7.88 2.94 -4.65
N ILE A 215 6.64 3.45 -4.66
CA ILE A 215 6.09 4.20 -3.52
C ILE A 215 5.94 3.30 -2.30
N LEU A 216 5.36 2.10 -2.45
CA LEU A 216 5.25 1.15 -1.35
C LEU A 216 6.62 0.72 -0.82
N GLU A 217 7.60 0.51 -1.70
CA GLU A 217 8.98 0.18 -1.33
C GLU A 217 9.62 1.29 -0.49
N ALA A 218 9.50 2.55 -0.93
CA ALA A 218 9.98 3.71 -0.17
C ALA A 218 9.34 3.78 1.22
N LEU A 219 8.01 3.64 1.30
CA LEU A 219 7.26 3.71 2.56
C LEU A 219 7.52 2.53 3.50
N SER A 220 7.63 1.31 2.97
CA SER A 220 7.81 0.08 3.75
C SER A 220 9.12 0.01 4.53
N SER A 221 10.06 0.91 4.23
CA SER A 221 11.28 1.09 5.02
C SER A 221 11.01 1.70 6.40
N SER A 222 9.83 2.28 6.62
CA SER A 222 9.42 2.86 7.90
C SER A 222 8.75 1.83 8.81
N PRO A 223 9.15 1.73 10.10
CA PRO A 223 8.50 0.84 11.06
C PRO A 223 7.01 1.14 11.29
N SER A 224 6.58 2.39 11.17
CA SER A 224 5.16 2.78 11.31
C SER A 224 4.30 2.13 10.24
N ILE A 225 4.81 2.09 9.01
CA ILE A 225 4.15 1.46 7.86
C ILE A 225 4.13 -0.06 8.04
N ALA A 226 5.24 -0.67 8.44
CA ALA A 226 5.30 -2.12 8.69
C ALA A 226 4.28 -2.56 9.77
N LYS A 227 4.15 -1.80 10.86
CA LYS A 227 3.14 -2.03 11.90
C LYS A 227 1.71 -1.93 11.37
N GLN A 228 1.42 -0.91 10.57
CA GLN A 228 0.08 -0.75 9.97
C GLN A 228 -0.26 -1.88 9.00
N LEU A 229 0.69 -2.29 8.16
CA LEU A 229 0.52 -3.41 7.24
C LEU A 229 0.25 -4.72 7.98
N MET A 230 0.87 -4.93 9.15
CA MET A 230 0.59 -6.10 9.99
C MET A 230 -0.75 -6.02 10.74
N ALA A 231 -1.15 -4.83 11.18
CA ALA A 231 -2.41 -4.63 11.89
C ALA A 231 -3.64 -4.82 10.99
N SER A 232 -3.44 -4.80 9.67
CA SER A 232 -4.50 -4.87 8.67
C SER A 232 -4.42 -6.13 7.80
N SER A 233 -5.42 -6.31 6.94
CA SER A 233 -5.49 -7.34 5.89
C SER A 233 -4.38 -7.25 4.83
N ALA A 234 -3.65 -6.12 4.79
CA ALA A 234 -2.62 -5.85 3.79
C ALA A 234 -1.52 -6.93 3.69
N TRP A 235 -1.04 -7.49 4.80
CA TRP A 235 -0.01 -8.53 4.73
C TRP A 235 -0.53 -9.83 4.09
N LEU A 236 -1.82 -10.15 4.27
CA LEU A 236 -2.46 -11.29 3.65
C LEU A 236 -2.72 -11.04 2.16
N GLU A 237 -3.08 -9.81 1.79
CA GLU A 237 -3.19 -9.36 0.40
C GLU A 237 -1.86 -9.43 -0.34
N LEU A 238 -0.77 -8.95 0.28
CA LEU A 238 0.59 -9.09 -0.25
C LEU A 238 0.97 -10.57 -0.44
N LEU A 239 0.62 -11.43 0.53
CA LEU A 239 0.78 -12.88 0.37
C LEU A 239 -0.07 -13.40 -0.80
N GLY A 240 -1.29 -12.91 -0.96
CA GLY A 240 -2.18 -13.18 -2.09
C GLY A 240 -1.55 -12.86 -3.44
N VAL A 241 -0.96 -11.66 -3.58
CA VAL A 241 -0.22 -11.27 -4.79
C VAL A 241 0.94 -12.23 -5.00
N LEU A 242 1.77 -12.47 -3.98
CA LEU A 242 2.94 -13.35 -4.03
C LEU A 242 2.61 -14.77 -4.52
N VAL A 243 1.53 -15.37 -4.02
CA VAL A 243 1.13 -16.73 -4.40
C VAL A 243 0.38 -16.79 -5.73
N GLY A 244 -0.02 -15.64 -6.30
CA GLY A 244 -0.80 -15.55 -7.53
C GLY A 244 -2.28 -15.89 -7.32
N TYR A 245 -2.91 -15.23 -6.34
CA TYR A 245 -4.34 -15.32 -6.08
C TYR A 245 -5.16 -14.96 -7.34
N ARG A 246 -6.29 -15.66 -7.57
CA ARG A 246 -7.03 -15.62 -8.84
C ARG A 246 -7.54 -14.23 -9.23
N SER A 247 -7.90 -13.41 -8.24
CA SER A 247 -8.46 -12.07 -8.46
C SER A 247 -7.38 -10.98 -8.54
N PHE A 248 -6.12 -11.32 -8.28
CA PHE A 248 -5.01 -10.39 -8.30
C PHE A 248 -4.12 -10.58 -9.53
N THR A 249 -3.23 -9.61 -9.76
CA THR A 249 -2.17 -9.73 -10.76
C THR A 249 -1.30 -10.97 -10.50
N LYS A 250 -0.90 -11.63 -11.59
CA LYS A 250 0.03 -12.77 -11.58
C LYS A 250 1.42 -12.40 -12.12
N ALA A 251 1.63 -11.13 -12.46
CA ALA A 251 2.89 -10.64 -12.97
C ALA A 251 4.04 -10.96 -12.02
N TRP A 252 5.15 -11.47 -12.57
CA TRP A 252 6.36 -11.75 -11.80
C TRP A 252 6.85 -10.51 -11.03
N THR A 253 6.82 -9.34 -11.68
CA THR A 253 7.24 -8.07 -11.07
C THR A 253 6.40 -7.70 -9.85
N ALA A 254 5.09 -7.93 -9.91
CA ALA A 254 4.18 -7.69 -8.79
C ALA A 254 4.40 -8.69 -7.64
N ARG A 255 4.55 -9.98 -7.97
CA ARG A 255 4.90 -11.02 -7.00
C ARG A 255 6.21 -10.70 -6.28
N LEU A 256 7.21 -10.23 -7.03
CA LEU A 256 8.51 -9.82 -6.49
C LEU A 256 8.41 -8.58 -5.61
N GLY A 257 7.63 -7.58 -6.01
CA GLY A 257 7.31 -6.42 -5.18
C GLY A 257 6.71 -6.83 -3.83
N ALA A 258 5.70 -7.70 -3.85
CA ALA A 258 5.06 -8.21 -2.65
C ALA A 258 6.05 -9.00 -1.76
N ALA A 259 6.86 -9.88 -2.35
CA ALA A 259 7.89 -10.62 -1.64
C ALA A 259 8.94 -9.70 -0.98
N LYS A 260 9.37 -8.63 -1.67
CA LYS A 260 10.29 -7.64 -1.08
C LYS A 260 9.67 -6.90 0.09
N THR A 261 8.40 -6.49 0.00
CA THR A 261 7.70 -5.80 1.10
C THR A 261 7.54 -6.72 2.31
N LEU A 262 7.10 -7.97 2.12
CA LEU A 262 7.02 -8.97 3.19
C LEU A 262 8.40 -9.29 3.79
N SER A 263 9.45 -9.36 2.97
CA SER A 263 10.84 -9.52 3.43
C SER A 263 11.26 -8.38 4.37
N ARG A 264 10.99 -7.11 4.01
CA ARG A 264 11.29 -5.96 4.88
C ARG A 264 10.54 -6.06 6.22
N MET A 265 9.27 -6.45 6.19
CA MET A 265 8.46 -6.66 7.41
C MET A 265 9.04 -7.76 8.31
N LEU A 266 9.63 -8.81 7.74
CA LEU A 266 10.29 -9.89 8.48
C LEU A 266 11.64 -9.48 9.12
N TRP A 267 12.28 -8.43 8.60
CA TRP A 267 13.51 -7.86 9.16
C TRP A 267 13.26 -6.85 10.27
N ASP A 268 12.09 -6.19 10.28
CA ASP A 268 11.72 -5.29 11.37
C ASP A 268 11.49 -6.07 12.67
N THR A 269 12.06 -5.60 13.79
CA THR A 269 12.03 -6.32 15.07
C THR A 269 10.64 -6.37 15.70
N ALA A 270 9.85 -5.30 15.58
CA ALA A 270 8.50 -5.28 16.14
C ALA A 270 7.55 -6.14 15.30
N THR A 271 7.55 -5.91 14.00
CA THR A 271 6.67 -6.52 13.01
C THR A 271 7.03 -7.98 12.76
N GLY A 272 8.32 -8.32 12.69
CA GLY A 272 8.82 -9.65 12.34
C GLY A 272 8.38 -10.74 13.32
N THR A 273 8.29 -10.42 14.61
CA THR A 273 7.79 -11.36 15.63
C THR A 273 6.33 -11.76 15.44
N MET A 274 5.54 -10.94 14.74
CA MET A 274 4.16 -11.23 14.37
C MET A 274 4.06 -11.78 12.93
N ALA A 275 4.82 -11.20 12.00
CA ALA A 275 4.80 -11.55 10.58
C ALA A 275 5.29 -12.97 10.32
N GLU A 276 6.41 -13.38 10.94
CA GLU A 276 7.01 -14.69 10.72
C GLU A 276 6.07 -15.86 11.11
N PRO A 277 5.50 -15.92 12.33
CA PRO A 277 4.55 -16.98 12.67
C PRO A 277 3.26 -16.88 11.86
N SER A 278 2.82 -15.69 11.49
CA SER A 278 1.61 -15.51 10.65
C SER A 278 1.81 -16.08 9.25
N LEU A 279 2.97 -15.82 8.63
CA LEU A 279 3.34 -16.39 7.33
C LEU A 279 3.55 -17.90 7.41
N GLN A 280 4.13 -18.42 8.50
CA GLN A 280 4.36 -19.86 8.70
C GLN A 280 3.08 -20.68 8.91
N ARG A 281 1.92 -20.03 9.11
CA ARG A 281 0.60 -20.68 9.04
C ARG A 281 0.23 -21.09 7.61
N PHE A 282 0.81 -20.42 6.63
CA PHE A 282 0.55 -20.68 5.22
C PHE A 282 1.77 -21.31 4.56
N LEU A 283 2.96 -20.74 4.71
CA LEU A 283 4.18 -21.17 4.04
C LEU A 283 5.00 -22.15 4.89
N PRO A 284 5.67 -23.14 4.27
CA PRO A 284 6.74 -23.90 4.92
C PRO A 284 7.81 -22.98 5.53
N VAL A 285 8.43 -23.44 6.62
CA VAL A 285 9.47 -22.67 7.34
C VAL A 285 10.63 -22.28 6.42
N ALA A 286 11.08 -23.21 5.56
CA ALA A 286 12.16 -22.95 4.63
C ALA A 286 11.82 -21.85 3.61
N LEU A 287 10.59 -21.80 3.10
CA LEU A 287 10.15 -20.74 2.18
C LEU A 287 9.98 -19.40 2.90
N THR A 288 9.47 -19.39 4.14
CA THR A 288 9.37 -18.14 4.93
C THR A 288 10.75 -17.56 5.24
N ARG A 289 11.71 -18.41 5.58
CA ARG A 289 13.11 -17.99 5.77
C ARG A 289 13.73 -17.50 4.47
N LEU A 290 13.51 -18.20 3.36
CA LEU A 290 14.00 -17.77 2.05
C LEU A 290 13.37 -16.44 1.61
N LEU A 291 12.10 -16.20 1.93
CA LEU A 291 11.42 -14.91 1.74
C LEU A 291 12.11 -13.79 2.52
N LYS A 292 12.46 -14.04 3.79
CA LYS A 292 13.20 -13.08 4.61
C LYS A 292 14.56 -12.71 4.00
N GLU A 293 15.34 -13.70 3.57
CA GLU A 293 16.72 -13.48 3.12
C GLU A 293 16.85 -13.06 1.65
N GLN A 294 16.12 -13.73 0.76
CA GLN A 294 16.28 -13.66 -0.69
C GLN A 294 14.92 -13.79 -1.39
N PRO A 295 14.09 -12.72 -1.39
CA PRO A 295 12.72 -12.77 -1.89
C PRO A 295 12.59 -13.23 -3.34
N GLU A 296 13.56 -12.89 -4.20
CA GLU A 296 13.59 -13.34 -5.60
C GLU A 296 13.86 -14.84 -5.73
N ALA A 297 14.84 -15.36 -4.97
CA ALA A 297 15.14 -16.78 -4.94
C ALA A 297 13.98 -17.59 -4.34
N MET A 298 13.28 -17.01 -3.36
CA MET A 298 12.07 -17.61 -2.80
C MET A 298 10.99 -17.78 -3.87
N LEU A 299 10.71 -16.75 -4.67
CA LEU A 299 9.70 -16.87 -5.72
C LEU A 299 10.04 -17.91 -6.78
N ARG A 300 11.32 -18.03 -7.15
CA ARG A 300 11.77 -19.09 -8.06
C ARG A 300 11.54 -20.47 -7.45
N SER A 301 11.98 -20.66 -6.21
CA SER A 301 11.76 -21.90 -5.44
C SER A 301 10.27 -22.21 -5.26
N PHE A 302 9.43 -21.19 -5.11
CA PHE A 302 7.99 -21.34 -5.03
C PHE A 302 7.40 -21.83 -6.37
N ASP A 303 7.89 -21.35 -7.50
CA ASP A 303 7.43 -21.76 -8.83
C ASP A 303 8.06 -23.08 -9.32
N ASP A 304 9.11 -23.56 -8.65
CA ASP A 304 9.75 -24.85 -8.90
C ASP A 304 9.15 -26.00 -8.06
N GLU A 305 9.63 -27.21 -8.36
CA GLU A 305 9.43 -28.42 -7.58
C GLU A 305 10.71 -28.67 -6.77
N VAL A 306 10.60 -28.77 -5.45
CA VAL A 306 11.76 -28.91 -4.57
C VAL A 306 11.58 -30.13 -3.66
N GLU A 307 12.52 -31.06 -3.74
CA GLU A 307 12.65 -32.16 -2.79
C GLU A 307 14.05 -32.14 -2.19
N SER A 308 14.18 -31.51 -1.03
CA SER A 308 15.42 -31.48 -0.24
C SER A 308 15.15 -31.84 1.22
N PRO A 309 16.19 -32.12 2.01
CA PRO A 309 16.04 -32.30 3.45
C PRO A 309 15.41 -31.11 4.17
N GLU A 310 15.47 -29.88 3.63
CA GLU A 310 14.89 -28.69 4.27
C GLU A 310 13.53 -28.28 3.70
N LEU A 311 13.18 -28.73 2.48
CA LEU A 311 11.94 -28.33 1.82
C LEU A 311 11.40 -29.48 0.96
N ILE A 312 10.16 -29.86 1.23
CA ILE A 312 9.31 -30.63 0.31
C ILE A 312 8.29 -29.64 -0.23
N TRP A 313 8.30 -29.39 -1.54
CA TRP A 313 7.43 -28.42 -2.18
C TRP A 313 7.07 -28.88 -3.59
N ASN A 314 5.77 -28.91 -3.88
CA ASN A 314 5.27 -29.33 -5.19
C ASN A 314 3.99 -28.60 -5.61
N ALA A 315 3.55 -28.85 -6.84
CA ALA A 315 2.32 -28.31 -7.41
C ALA A 315 1.07 -28.58 -6.55
N SER A 316 0.97 -29.75 -5.90
CA SER A 316 -0.15 -30.09 -5.02
C SER A 316 -0.17 -29.19 -3.78
N MET A 317 0.98 -29.04 -3.12
CA MET A 317 1.12 -28.16 -1.94
C MET A 317 0.84 -26.70 -2.29
N ARG A 318 1.28 -26.23 -3.46
CA ARG A 318 0.92 -24.90 -3.98
C ARG A 318 -0.59 -24.72 -4.14
N ALA A 319 -1.29 -25.73 -4.64
CA ALA A 319 -2.73 -25.69 -4.81
C ALA A 319 -3.45 -25.65 -3.45
N GLU A 320 -3.00 -26.45 -2.48
CA GLU A 320 -3.52 -26.43 -1.10
C GLU A 320 -3.36 -25.05 -0.45
N LEU A 321 -2.16 -24.45 -0.54
CA LEU A 321 -1.87 -23.10 -0.07
C LEU A 321 -2.83 -22.06 -0.71
N ARG A 322 -2.92 -22.06 -2.05
CA ARG A 322 -3.78 -21.12 -2.78
C ARG A 322 -5.25 -21.29 -2.41
N SER A 323 -5.70 -22.52 -2.17
CA SER A 323 -7.09 -22.79 -1.78
C SER A 323 -7.44 -22.17 -0.43
N VAL A 324 -6.57 -22.32 0.57
CA VAL A 324 -6.82 -21.75 1.90
C VAL A 324 -6.74 -20.22 1.87
N ILE A 325 -5.71 -19.66 1.21
CA ILE A 325 -5.56 -18.21 1.06
C ILE A 325 -6.75 -17.60 0.30
N ALA A 326 -7.24 -18.28 -0.75
CA ALA A 326 -8.38 -17.79 -1.52
C ALA A 326 -9.62 -17.60 -0.65
N VAL A 327 -9.94 -18.54 0.24
CA VAL A 327 -11.10 -18.43 1.14
C VAL A 327 -10.99 -17.21 2.05
N GLU A 328 -9.81 -16.93 2.60
CA GLU A 328 -9.63 -15.78 3.49
C GLU A 328 -9.61 -14.45 2.73
N LEU A 329 -8.98 -14.41 1.56
CA LEU A 329 -8.99 -13.21 0.71
C LEU A 329 -10.38 -12.91 0.13
N ASP A 330 -11.16 -13.94 -0.25
CA ASP A 330 -12.55 -13.77 -0.68
C ASP A 330 -13.38 -13.07 0.39
N LYS A 331 -13.21 -13.45 1.67
CA LYS A 331 -13.91 -12.80 2.80
C LYS A 331 -13.46 -11.34 2.98
N CYS A 332 -12.16 -11.07 2.90
CA CYS A 332 -11.63 -9.70 2.99
C CYS A 332 -12.20 -8.81 1.87
N LEU A 333 -12.19 -9.31 0.63
CA LEU A 333 -12.70 -8.55 -0.52
C LEU A 333 -14.22 -8.37 -0.49
N LEU A 334 -14.97 -9.38 -0.04
CA LEU A 334 -16.42 -9.28 0.13
C LEU A 334 -16.77 -8.21 1.17
N ASN A 335 -16.13 -8.22 2.34
CA ASN A 335 -16.36 -7.22 3.38
C ASN A 335 -16.09 -5.80 2.90
N ARG A 336 -15.01 -5.59 2.15
CA ARG A 336 -14.70 -4.28 1.53
C ARG A 336 -15.80 -3.82 0.59
N THR A 337 -16.30 -4.73 -0.24
CA THR A 337 -17.35 -4.44 -1.22
C THR A 337 -18.69 -4.15 -0.54
N ASP A 338 -19.10 -4.98 0.41
CA ASP A 338 -20.39 -4.83 1.13
C ASP A 338 -20.43 -3.56 1.98
N ARG A 339 -19.29 -3.13 2.52
CA ARG A 339 -19.19 -1.94 3.37
C ARG A 339 -18.87 -0.67 2.59
N ASN A 340 -18.62 -0.77 1.27
CA ASN A 340 -18.04 0.30 0.47
C ASN A 340 -16.83 0.91 1.23
N ALA A 341 -15.96 0.04 1.74
CA ALA A 341 -14.92 0.40 2.68
C ALA A 341 -13.60 0.65 1.94
N ASP A 342 -13.30 1.91 1.73
CA ASP A 342 -12.03 2.40 1.19
C ASP A 342 -11.01 2.62 2.32
N TYR A 343 -10.74 1.56 3.08
CA TYR A 343 -9.70 1.52 4.11
C TYR A 343 -9.18 0.09 4.31
N LEU A 344 -8.00 -0.02 4.93
CA LEU A 344 -7.45 -1.33 5.29
C LEU A 344 -8.16 -1.88 6.53
N GLU A 345 -8.96 -2.93 6.35
CA GLU A 345 -9.66 -3.58 7.46
C GLU A 345 -8.68 -4.29 8.39
N GLU A 346 -8.94 -4.24 9.70
CA GLU A 346 -8.29 -5.10 10.68
C GLU A 346 -8.54 -6.57 10.31
N LEU A 347 -7.46 -7.34 10.21
CA LEU A 347 -7.56 -8.75 9.87
C LEU A 347 -7.76 -9.58 11.13
N TYR A 348 -8.96 -10.13 11.30
CA TYR A 348 -9.18 -11.20 12.27
C TYR A 348 -8.96 -12.56 11.59
N LEU A 349 -7.82 -13.20 11.88
CA LEU A 349 -7.49 -14.54 11.38
C LEU A 349 -7.47 -15.57 12.53
N PRO A 350 -8.58 -16.33 12.76
CA PRO A 350 -8.68 -17.31 13.83
C PRO A 350 -7.45 -18.23 13.92
N PRO A 351 -6.86 -18.50 15.10
CA PRO A 351 -5.57 -19.21 15.23
C PRO A 351 -5.49 -20.56 14.50
N GLU A 352 -6.64 -21.21 14.30
CA GLU A 352 -6.78 -22.53 13.69
C GLU A 352 -6.58 -22.51 12.16
N ILE A 353 -6.68 -21.34 11.52
CA ILE A 353 -6.54 -21.22 10.07
C ILE A 353 -5.08 -21.40 9.68
N ARG A 354 -4.78 -22.49 8.99
CA ARG A 354 -3.45 -22.80 8.46
C ARG A 354 -3.57 -23.82 7.36
N VAL A 355 -2.55 -23.90 6.53
CA VAL A 355 -2.49 -24.88 5.46
C VAL A 355 -2.06 -26.22 6.03
N LYS A 356 -2.92 -27.23 5.89
CA LYS A 356 -2.62 -28.61 6.25
C LYS A 356 -2.13 -29.33 5.01
N TYR A 357 -0.82 -29.47 4.89
CA TYR A 357 -0.22 -30.05 3.70
C TYR A 357 -0.34 -31.57 3.69
N SER A 358 -1.10 -32.13 2.75
CA SER A 358 -1.32 -33.59 2.68
C SER A 358 -0.02 -34.34 2.45
N ASN A 359 0.89 -33.76 1.66
CA ASN A 359 2.20 -34.32 1.33
C ASN A 359 3.16 -34.42 2.52
N LEU A 360 2.93 -33.67 3.59
CA LEU A 360 3.77 -33.69 4.79
C LEU A 360 3.24 -34.66 5.86
N LYS A 361 2.06 -35.25 5.64
CA LYS A 361 1.44 -36.16 6.60
C LYS A 361 2.30 -37.40 6.80
N GLY A 362 2.77 -37.59 8.04
CA GLY A 362 3.61 -38.74 8.42
C GLY A 362 5.09 -38.57 8.09
N GLU A 363 5.52 -37.40 7.59
CA GLU A 363 6.93 -37.09 7.45
C GLU A 363 7.53 -36.73 8.82
N LEU A 364 8.71 -37.26 9.13
CA LEU A 364 9.43 -36.93 10.36
C LEU A 364 10.21 -35.63 10.16
N TYR A 365 9.72 -34.52 10.73
CA TYR A 365 10.34 -33.20 10.66
C TYR A 365 10.96 -32.81 12.00
N ILE A 366 12.29 -32.75 12.06
CA ILE A 366 13.05 -32.47 13.28
C ILE A 366 14.04 -31.33 13.01
N GLY A 367 14.04 -30.31 13.86
CA GLY A 367 15.05 -29.24 13.81
C GLY A 367 15.13 -28.47 12.50
N GLY A 368 14.09 -28.48 11.67
CA GLY A 368 14.10 -27.86 10.34
C GLY A 368 14.40 -28.83 9.18
N VAL A 369 14.45 -30.14 9.46
CA VAL A 369 14.87 -31.16 8.49
C VAL A 369 13.86 -32.30 8.41
N TYR A 370 13.44 -32.65 7.20
CA TYR A 370 12.72 -33.87 6.87
C TYR A 370 13.70 -35.05 6.88
N VAL A 371 13.68 -35.83 7.96
CA VAL A 371 14.65 -36.91 8.21
C VAL A 371 14.62 -37.95 7.08
N SER A 372 13.44 -38.26 6.54
CA SER A 372 13.29 -39.19 5.42
C SER A 372 14.07 -38.76 4.17
N ARG A 373 14.17 -37.45 3.92
CA ARG A 373 14.90 -36.87 2.79
C ARG A 373 16.38 -36.74 3.09
N TYR A 374 16.74 -36.37 4.32
CA TYR A 374 18.14 -36.37 4.76
C TYR A 374 18.80 -37.75 4.65
N LEU A 375 18.08 -38.82 4.99
CA LEU A 375 18.60 -40.19 4.86
C LEU A 375 18.80 -40.63 3.41
N LYS A 376 18.08 -40.04 2.45
CA LYS A 376 18.27 -40.29 1.01
C LYS A 376 19.47 -39.55 0.45
N ASP A 377 19.76 -38.36 0.95
CA ASP A 377 20.97 -37.58 0.63
C ASP A 377 21.68 -37.09 1.90
N PRO A 378 22.49 -37.96 2.54
CA PRO A 378 23.20 -37.61 3.77
C PRO A 378 24.30 -36.56 3.56
N THR A 379 24.71 -36.33 2.30
CA THR A 379 25.73 -35.35 1.94
C THR A 379 25.18 -33.93 1.79
N TYR A 380 23.87 -33.76 1.92
CA TYR A 380 23.22 -32.47 1.84
C TYR A 380 23.75 -31.49 2.90
N ASN A 381 24.16 -30.31 2.46
CA ASN A 381 24.68 -29.28 3.35
C ASN A 381 23.53 -28.54 4.06
N LEU A 382 23.19 -29.01 5.25
CA LEU A 382 22.20 -28.37 6.12
C LEU A 382 22.67 -26.97 6.52
N ARG A 383 21.77 -25.99 6.51
CA ARG A 383 22.07 -24.62 6.95
C ARG A 383 22.34 -24.52 8.45
N ASP A 384 21.65 -25.32 9.25
CA ASP A 384 21.85 -25.37 10.72
C ASP A 384 21.97 -26.82 11.22
N PRO A 385 23.12 -27.47 10.99
CA PRO A 385 23.36 -28.84 11.45
C PRO A 385 23.30 -28.97 12.98
N THR A 386 23.71 -27.93 13.70
CA THR A 386 23.73 -27.91 15.17
C THR A 386 22.32 -28.00 15.73
N LYS A 387 21.40 -27.15 15.27
CA LYS A 387 20.01 -27.18 15.68
C LYS A 387 19.34 -28.51 15.33
N PHE A 388 19.67 -29.08 14.17
CA PHE A 388 19.16 -30.40 13.78
C PHE A 388 19.58 -31.48 14.79
N VAL A 389 20.88 -31.58 15.11
CA VAL A 389 21.39 -32.59 16.05
C VAL A 389 20.84 -32.37 17.46
N GLU A 390 20.80 -31.13 17.95
CA GLU A 390 20.22 -30.81 19.26
C GLU A 390 18.74 -31.21 19.33
N SER A 391 17.95 -30.84 18.32
CA SER A 391 16.53 -31.18 18.24
C SER A 391 16.32 -32.70 18.13
N LEU A 392 17.19 -33.38 17.39
CA LEU A 392 17.16 -34.83 17.22
C LEU A 392 17.45 -35.55 18.53
N LEU A 393 18.49 -35.13 19.26
CA LEU A 393 18.82 -35.67 20.58
C LEU A 393 17.69 -35.41 21.58
N GLN A 394 17.12 -34.20 21.60
CA GLN A 394 15.99 -33.88 22.47
C GLN A 394 14.76 -34.73 22.15
N THR A 395 14.45 -34.91 20.86
CA THR A 395 13.34 -35.76 20.43
C THR A 395 13.60 -37.21 20.80
N TRP A 396 14.80 -37.72 20.55
CA TRP A 396 15.20 -39.08 20.90
C TRP A 396 15.11 -39.35 22.41
N VAL A 397 15.58 -38.43 23.24
CA VAL A 397 15.46 -38.52 24.70
C VAL A 397 14.00 -38.56 25.12
N LYS A 398 13.13 -37.71 24.55
CA LYS A 398 11.68 -37.72 24.84
C LYS A 398 11.03 -39.05 24.46
N GLU A 399 11.34 -39.59 23.29
CA GLU A 399 10.81 -40.88 22.83
C GLU A 399 11.29 -42.04 23.72
N ILE A 400 12.54 -42.03 24.17
CA ILE A 400 13.04 -43.02 25.15
C ILE A 400 12.25 -42.94 26.46
N HIS A 401 12.03 -41.73 27.00
CA HIS A 401 11.26 -41.57 28.24
C HIS A 401 9.83 -42.08 28.09
N ASN A 402 9.16 -41.72 26.98
CA ASN A 402 7.82 -42.23 26.69
C ASN A 402 7.81 -43.76 26.65
N TYR A 403 8.78 -44.38 25.98
CA TYR A 403 8.89 -45.84 25.91
C TYR A 403 9.11 -46.48 27.28
N THR A 404 9.99 -45.91 28.13
CA THR A 404 10.25 -46.42 29.47
C THR A 404 9.10 -46.20 30.45
N ASP A 405 8.34 -45.12 30.29
CA ASP A 405 7.14 -44.86 31.10
C ASP A 405 5.99 -45.80 30.69
N HIS A 406 5.86 -46.13 29.40
CA HIS A 406 4.90 -47.13 28.91
C HIS A 406 5.20 -48.56 29.40
N GLU A 407 6.46 -48.94 29.65
CA GLU A 407 6.80 -50.22 30.30
C GLU A 407 6.36 -50.29 31.78
N THR A 408 6.01 -49.16 32.40
CA THR A 408 5.46 -49.14 33.78
C THR A 408 3.94 -49.18 33.86
N VAL A 409 3.23 -49.08 32.72
CA VAL A 409 1.76 -48.95 32.66
C VAL A 409 1.09 -50.01 31.76
N ASP A 410 1.79 -51.09 31.38
CA ASP A 410 1.13 -52.25 30.74
C ASP A 410 0.37 -53.11 31.77
N ASP A 411 -0.67 -52.49 32.33
CA ASP A 411 -1.94 -53.10 32.65
C ASP A 411 -3.01 -52.03 32.33
N THR A 412 -3.75 -52.26 31.24
CA THR A 412 -4.97 -51.56 30.76
C THR A 412 -4.84 -50.43 29.72
N SER A 413 -4.79 -50.86 28.46
CA SER A 413 -5.66 -50.46 27.32
C SER A 413 -5.91 -48.98 26.96
N GLU A 414 -5.70 -48.75 25.66
CA GLU A 414 -6.35 -47.81 24.71
C GLU A 414 -5.58 -46.58 24.23
N SER A 415 -5.12 -46.72 22.98
CA SER A 415 -4.97 -45.74 21.90
C SER A 415 -5.02 -44.26 22.29
N SER A 416 -3.88 -43.59 22.22
CA SER A 416 -3.79 -42.14 22.17
C SER A 416 -2.98 -41.69 20.95
N THR A 417 -3.72 -41.23 19.94
CA THR A 417 -3.24 -40.54 18.75
C THR A 417 -2.47 -39.28 19.15
N LEU A 418 -1.16 -39.21 18.85
CA LEU A 418 -0.31 -38.05 19.13
C LEU A 418 -0.34 -37.07 17.94
N ALA A 419 -0.93 -35.90 18.17
CA ALA A 419 -0.73 -34.69 17.35
C ALA A 419 0.49 -33.94 17.90
N LEU A 420 1.50 -33.73 17.05
CA LEU A 420 2.74 -33.04 17.41
C LEU A 420 2.67 -31.60 16.88
N ALA A 421 2.42 -30.67 17.80
CA ALA A 421 2.45 -29.25 17.53
C ALA A 421 3.81 -28.81 16.98
N GLY A 422 3.87 -28.67 15.65
CA GLY A 422 5.04 -28.23 14.90
C GLY A 422 4.78 -28.38 13.41
N GLN A 423 3.85 -27.57 12.88
CA GLN A 423 3.21 -27.69 11.56
C GLN A 423 2.34 -28.95 11.38
N ASP A 424 1.27 -29.03 12.19
CA ASP A 424 0.02 -29.71 11.82
C ASP A 424 -0.99 -28.71 11.28
#